data_AF-A0ABD6G908-F1
#
_entry.id   AF-A0ABD6G908-F1
#
_cell.length_a   1.000
_cell.length_b   1.000
_cell.length_c   1.000
_cell.angle_alpha   90.00
_cell.angle_beta   90.00
_cell.angle_gamma   90.00
#
_symmetry.space_group_name_H-M   'P 1'
#
loop_
_entity.id
_entity.type
_entity.pdbx_description
1 polymer ?
#
loop_
_entity_poly.entity_id
_entity_poly.type
_entity_poly.pdbx_seq_one_letter_code
_entity_poly.pdbx_strand_id
1 'polypeptide(L)'
;MSLDSSYRIDDMLVQARIDTPQEALVWPVVEFHGWVAFLGQRDSFGIYLNDDKVDDIHLVTRSDVEQALGAGWSAIGWHVVCDIGQSARDNGHAIVFDVRVRTQTVAQGHFRYKDRLETTTQPLKIVLHMPKTGGTSLRLALEEHRQNLFLLPLYHRDFSQIKNLSSLSMDRFDVAYGHVRYGIHDQIARPVTYMTVLRNPYDFVISLYFFAKYVQRDHNMLVAENIVDAVNTVKRLEFDNFYTRTIAGVSPEAPVTEEDLQTAIENIDKHFSFIGLAERSRQSFQMFSKIFGLPLRYREENVTPDLIERELMDFREVNHEIRKCINLDLILYKYAIKKFWQMDLA
;
A
#
# COMPACT_ATOMS: atom_id res chain seq x y z
N MET A 1 -7.09 -27.94 6.59
CA MET A 1 -8.50 -28.05 6.98
C MET A 1 -9.35 -27.89 5.72
N SER A 2 -10.01 -28.98 5.33
CA SER A 2 -11.05 -29.20 4.30
C SER A 2 -11.03 -28.31 3.03
N LEU A 3 -10.52 -28.88 1.93
CA LEU A 3 -10.79 -28.47 0.54
C LEU A 3 -12.15 -29.01 0.02
N ASP A 4 -13.03 -29.52 0.91
CA ASP A 4 -13.98 -30.58 0.52
C ASP A 4 -15.40 -30.15 0.13
N SER A 5 -15.75 -28.87 0.05
CA SER A 5 -17.09 -28.47 -0.42
C SER A 5 -17.06 -28.04 -1.88
N SER A 6 -17.23 -29.00 -2.79
CA SER A 6 -17.61 -28.70 -4.19
C SER A 6 -19.12 -28.52 -4.28
N TYR A 7 -19.56 -27.41 -4.85
CA TYR A 7 -20.96 -27.07 -5.06
C TYR A 7 -21.34 -27.40 -6.50
N ARG A 8 -22.46 -28.08 -6.70
CA ARG A 8 -23.02 -28.30 -8.03
C ARG A 8 -24.09 -27.25 -8.31
N ILE A 9 -23.81 -26.38 -9.27
CA ILE A 9 -24.73 -25.33 -9.73
C ILE A 9 -25.17 -25.70 -11.14
N ASP A 10 -26.37 -26.23 -11.26
CA ASP A 10 -26.90 -26.82 -12.48
C ASP A 10 -25.94 -27.90 -13.03
N ASP A 11 -25.30 -27.64 -14.17
CA ASP A 11 -24.34 -28.56 -14.83
C ASP A 11 -22.87 -28.26 -14.49
N MET A 12 -22.62 -27.27 -13.63
CA MET A 12 -21.27 -26.79 -13.32
C MET A 12 -20.85 -27.20 -11.90
N LEU A 13 -19.59 -27.61 -11.76
CA LEU A 13 -18.97 -27.82 -10.46
C LEU A 13 -18.16 -26.60 -10.07
N VAL A 14 -18.42 -26.06 -8.88
CA VAL A 14 -17.79 -24.85 -8.36
C VAL A 14 -17.13 -25.15 -7.02
N GLN A 15 -15.92 -24.64 -6.82
CA GLN A 15 -15.31 -24.54 -5.50
C GLN A 15 -15.01 -23.08 -5.22
N ALA A 16 -15.17 -22.64 -3.99
CA ALA A 16 -14.84 -21.30 -3.59
C ALA A 16 -14.32 -21.29 -2.17
N ARG A 17 -13.50 -20.29 -1.85
CA ARG A 17 -12.97 -20.09 -0.52
C ARG A 17 -12.78 -18.61 -0.25
N ILE A 18 -13.06 -18.25 1.00
CA ILE A 18 -12.64 -16.98 1.59
C ILE A 18 -11.35 -17.28 2.37
N ASP A 19 -10.24 -16.70 1.93
CA ASP A 19 -8.92 -16.90 2.55
C ASP A 19 -8.73 -15.97 3.76
N THR A 20 -9.52 -14.90 3.87
CA THR A 20 -9.53 -13.99 5.02
C THR A 20 -9.85 -14.75 6.33
N PRO A 21 -8.99 -14.66 7.36
CA PRO A 21 -9.20 -15.37 8.61
C PRO A 21 -10.40 -14.81 9.39
N GLN A 22 -11.16 -15.70 10.05
CA GLN A 22 -12.31 -15.34 10.89
C GLN A 22 -11.92 -14.82 12.28
N GLU A 23 -10.83 -14.05 12.36
CA GLU A 23 -10.51 -13.31 13.58
C GLU A 23 -11.41 -12.09 13.70
N ALA A 24 -11.59 -11.59 14.92
CA ALA A 24 -12.35 -10.36 15.14
C ALA A 24 -11.68 -9.20 14.37
N LEU A 25 -12.43 -8.63 13.41
CA LEU A 25 -11.98 -7.53 12.57
C LEU A 25 -11.86 -6.26 13.43
N VAL A 26 -10.74 -5.53 13.32
CA VAL A 26 -10.45 -4.36 14.17
C VAL A 26 -10.63 -3.04 13.42
N TRP A 27 -11.51 -3.00 12.42
CA TRP A 27 -11.52 -1.94 11.43
C TRP A 27 -12.93 -1.63 10.94
N PRO A 28 -13.28 -0.37 10.62
CA PRO A 28 -14.45 -0.12 9.80
C PRO A 28 -14.21 -0.49 8.33
N VAL A 29 -12.95 -0.59 7.89
CA VAL A 29 -12.58 -0.96 6.52
C VAL A 29 -11.74 -2.22 6.53
N VAL A 30 -12.22 -3.27 5.86
CA VAL A 30 -11.60 -4.60 5.90
C VAL A 30 -11.31 -5.08 4.50
N GLU A 31 -10.10 -5.61 4.35
CA GLU A 31 -9.66 -6.30 3.16
C GLU A 31 -10.09 -7.77 3.22
N PHE A 32 -10.93 -8.17 2.28
CA PHE A 32 -11.32 -9.55 2.04
C PHE A 32 -10.64 -10.09 0.79
N HIS A 33 -10.23 -11.35 0.83
CA HIS A 33 -9.65 -12.03 -0.32
C HIS A 33 -9.98 -13.52 -0.29
N GLY A 34 -9.91 -14.13 -1.46
CA GLY A 34 -10.21 -15.54 -1.65
C GLY A 34 -10.14 -15.94 -3.10
N TRP A 35 -10.83 -17.02 -3.45
CA TRP A 35 -10.89 -17.51 -4.82
C TRP A 35 -12.19 -18.23 -5.13
N VAL A 36 -12.52 -18.31 -6.41
CA VAL A 36 -13.57 -19.15 -6.99
C VAL A 36 -12.95 -19.95 -8.13
N ALA A 37 -13.25 -21.23 -8.21
CA ALA A 37 -12.81 -22.13 -9.26
C ALA A 37 -14.00 -22.86 -9.89
N PHE A 38 -13.96 -22.99 -11.21
CA PHE A 38 -15.00 -23.61 -12.03
C PHE A 38 -14.39 -24.81 -12.76
N LEU A 39 -15.08 -25.95 -12.74
CA LEU A 39 -14.73 -27.08 -13.59
C LEU A 39 -15.39 -26.90 -14.97
N GLY A 40 -14.59 -26.73 -16.02
CA GLY A 40 -15.08 -26.48 -17.38
C GLY A 40 -15.20 -24.99 -17.71
N GLN A 41 -16.35 -24.58 -18.25
CA GLN A 41 -16.57 -23.18 -18.65
C GLN A 41 -16.73 -22.26 -17.43
N ARG A 42 -16.02 -21.14 -17.41
CA ARG A 42 -16.14 -20.12 -16.36
C ARG A 42 -17.50 -19.43 -16.42
N ASP A 43 -18.06 -19.16 -15.24
CA ASP A 43 -19.22 -18.27 -15.06
C ASP A 43 -18.80 -17.05 -14.21
N SER A 44 -19.71 -16.09 -14.06
CA SER A 44 -19.56 -14.94 -13.17
C SER A 44 -19.88 -15.28 -11.72
N PHE A 45 -19.28 -14.53 -10.80
CA PHE A 45 -19.57 -14.59 -9.37
C PHE A 45 -19.78 -13.18 -8.83
N GLY A 46 -20.43 -13.08 -7.68
CA GLY A 46 -20.60 -11.84 -6.92
C GLY A 46 -20.16 -12.02 -5.48
N ILE A 47 -19.73 -10.91 -4.87
CA ILE A 47 -19.41 -10.82 -3.45
C ILE A 47 -20.51 -10.01 -2.78
N TYR A 48 -20.94 -10.43 -1.59
CA TYR A 48 -22.02 -9.80 -0.85
C TYR A 48 -21.64 -9.64 0.62
N LEU A 49 -22.02 -8.50 1.21
CA LEU A 49 -21.81 -8.16 2.61
C LEU A 49 -23.18 -7.90 3.25
N ASN A 50 -23.64 -8.76 4.15
CA ASN A 50 -25.00 -8.71 4.72
C ASN A 50 -26.09 -8.52 3.63
N ASP A 51 -26.01 -9.34 2.58
CA ASP A 51 -26.88 -9.31 1.38
C ASP A 51 -26.70 -8.14 0.40
N ASP A 52 -25.96 -7.09 0.77
CA ASP A 52 -25.61 -6.02 -0.15
C ASP A 52 -24.49 -6.46 -1.09
N LYS A 53 -24.68 -6.25 -2.40
CA LYS A 53 -23.65 -6.59 -3.39
C LYS A 53 -22.47 -5.64 -3.25
N VAL A 54 -21.26 -6.20 -3.22
CA VAL A 54 -20.01 -5.45 -3.19
C VAL A 54 -19.50 -5.30 -4.62
N ASP A 55 -19.21 -4.06 -5.00
CA ASP A 55 -18.61 -3.69 -6.29
C ASP A 55 -17.07 -3.54 -6.17
N ASP A 56 -16.39 -3.17 -7.26
CA ASP A 56 -14.94 -2.93 -7.31
C ASP A 56 -14.04 -4.12 -6.88
N ILE A 57 -14.44 -5.34 -7.25
CA ILE A 57 -13.66 -6.55 -6.98
C ILE A 57 -12.42 -6.60 -7.88
N HIS A 58 -11.23 -6.63 -7.27
CA HIS A 58 -9.97 -6.81 -7.97
C HIS A 58 -9.69 -8.31 -8.21
N LEU A 59 -9.56 -8.70 -9.48
CA LEU A 59 -9.31 -10.09 -9.87
C LEU A 59 -7.81 -10.34 -10.02
N VAL A 60 -7.35 -11.48 -9.52
CA VAL A 60 -5.96 -11.94 -9.61
C VAL A 60 -5.90 -13.40 -10.06
N THR A 61 -4.79 -13.79 -10.67
CA THR A 61 -4.58 -15.19 -11.06
C THR A 61 -4.24 -16.05 -9.84
N ARG A 62 -4.73 -17.29 -9.83
CA ARG A 62 -4.49 -18.29 -8.77
C ARG A 62 -4.04 -19.62 -9.36
N SER A 63 -2.90 -19.60 -10.04
CA SER A 63 -2.32 -20.80 -10.67
C SER A 63 -1.95 -21.88 -9.64
N ASP A 64 -1.67 -21.49 -8.39
CA ASP A 64 -1.51 -22.40 -7.27
C ASP A 64 -2.78 -23.24 -7.01
N VAL A 65 -3.95 -22.61 -7.10
CA VAL A 65 -5.25 -23.27 -6.92
C VAL A 65 -5.54 -24.19 -8.12
N GLU A 66 -5.29 -23.72 -9.35
CA GLU A 66 -5.47 -24.56 -10.55
C GLU A 66 -4.57 -25.80 -10.52
N GLN A 67 -3.31 -25.66 -10.09
CA GLN A 67 -2.40 -26.79 -9.91
C GLN A 67 -2.87 -27.77 -8.82
N ALA A 68 -3.44 -27.26 -7.73
CA ALA A 68 -3.94 -28.09 -6.64
C ALA A 68 -5.23 -28.85 -6.99
N LEU A 69 -6.14 -28.23 -7.76
CA LEU A 69 -7.42 -28.84 -8.16
C LEU A 69 -7.29 -29.77 -9.37
N GLY A 70 -6.28 -29.58 -10.20
CA GLY A 70 -5.97 -30.42 -11.34
C GLY A 70 -6.66 -30.00 -12.64
N ALA A 71 -6.50 -30.84 -13.68
CA ALA A 71 -6.89 -30.50 -15.05
C ALA A 71 -8.41 -30.23 -15.19
N GLY A 72 -8.75 -29.22 -15.97
CA GLY A 72 -10.13 -28.80 -16.25
C GLY A 72 -10.70 -27.77 -15.28
N TRP A 73 -10.04 -27.54 -14.15
CA TRP A 73 -10.38 -26.44 -13.24
C TRP A 73 -9.80 -25.13 -13.72
N SER A 74 -10.55 -24.07 -13.52
CA SER A 74 -10.06 -22.72 -13.74
C SER A 74 -10.41 -21.80 -12.59
N ALA A 75 -9.38 -21.21 -11.97
CA ALA A 75 -9.50 -20.44 -10.73
C ALA A 75 -9.31 -18.95 -10.99
N ILE A 76 -10.06 -18.16 -10.24
CA ILE A 76 -10.00 -16.71 -10.21
C ILE A 76 -9.84 -16.32 -8.74
N GLY A 77 -8.72 -15.71 -8.41
CA GLY A 77 -8.55 -15.05 -7.13
C GLY A 77 -9.25 -13.70 -7.14
N TRP A 78 -9.71 -13.28 -5.98
CA TRP A 78 -10.34 -11.99 -5.80
C TRP A 78 -9.84 -11.32 -4.53
N HIS A 79 -9.86 -10.00 -4.57
CA HIS A 79 -9.51 -9.09 -3.50
C HIS A 79 -10.52 -7.95 -3.51
N VAL A 80 -10.99 -7.55 -2.33
CA VAL A 80 -11.95 -6.46 -2.18
C VAL A 80 -11.75 -5.77 -0.83
N VAL A 81 -11.95 -4.45 -0.81
CA VAL A 81 -11.89 -3.65 0.40
C VAL A 81 -13.27 -3.09 0.69
N CYS A 82 -13.83 -3.44 1.84
CA CYS A 82 -15.21 -3.11 2.21
C CYS A 82 -15.23 -2.13 3.38
N ASP A 83 -16.01 -1.04 3.26
CA ASP A 83 -16.47 -0.27 4.42
C ASP A 83 -17.58 -1.07 5.13
N ILE A 84 -17.18 -1.89 6.09
CA ILE A 84 -18.08 -2.73 6.86
C ILE A 84 -18.79 -1.95 7.97
N GLY A 85 -18.37 -0.70 8.24
CA GLY A 85 -18.85 0.08 9.36
C GLY A 85 -20.36 0.35 9.34
N GLN A 86 -20.97 0.46 8.16
CA GLN A 86 -22.42 0.63 8.02
C GLN A 86 -23.16 -0.71 8.15
N SER A 87 -22.89 -1.66 7.25
CA SER A 87 -23.60 -2.94 7.18
C SER A 87 -23.53 -3.73 8.50
N ALA A 88 -22.42 -3.63 9.22
CA ALA A 88 -22.18 -4.45 10.39
C ALA A 88 -22.81 -3.86 11.68
N ARG A 89 -23.07 -2.55 11.72
CA ARG A 89 -23.84 -1.90 12.81
C ARG A 89 -25.30 -2.33 12.80
N ASP A 90 -25.88 -2.41 11.60
CA ASP A 90 -27.27 -2.86 11.42
C ASP A 90 -27.45 -4.32 11.89
N ASN A 91 -26.38 -5.11 11.91
CA ASN A 91 -26.36 -6.51 12.34
C ASN A 91 -25.58 -6.77 13.65
N GLY A 92 -25.61 -5.81 14.59
CA GLY A 92 -25.16 -6.06 15.97
C GLY A 92 -23.68 -6.44 16.13
N HIS A 93 -22.81 -5.85 15.34
CA HIS A 93 -21.38 -6.13 15.28
C HIS A 93 -20.97 -7.40 14.51
N ALA A 94 -21.88 -7.94 13.69
CA ALA A 94 -21.66 -9.14 12.89
C ALA A 94 -21.78 -8.87 11.38
N ILE A 95 -21.04 -9.66 10.62
CA ILE A 95 -20.99 -9.61 9.15
C ILE A 95 -21.11 -11.02 8.62
N VAL A 96 -22.00 -11.17 7.66
CA VAL A 96 -22.07 -12.32 6.75
C VAL A 96 -21.46 -11.88 5.43
N PHE A 97 -20.39 -12.56 5.02
CA PHE A 97 -19.72 -12.32 3.74
C PHE A 97 -19.95 -13.52 2.84
N ASP A 98 -20.63 -13.33 1.73
CA ASP A 98 -20.96 -14.40 0.79
C ASP A 98 -20.23 -14.23 -0.53
N VAL A 99 -19.78 -15.35 -1.08
CA VAL A 99 -19.44 -15.50 -2.48
C VAL A 99 -20.56 -16.28 -3.14
N ARG A 100 -21.21 -15.68 -4.14
CA ARG A 100 -22.35 -16.27 -4.84
C ARG A 100 -22.02 -16.47 -6.32
N VAL A 101 -22.40 -17.62 -6.86
CA VAL A 101 -22.42 -17.86 -8.31
C VAL A 101 -23.88 -17.99 -8.72
N ARG A 102 -24.31 -17.15 -9.66
CA ARG A 102 -25.73 -16.91 -9.96
C ARG A 102 -26.45 -16.46 -8.68
N THR A 103 -27.32 -17.30 -8.13
CA THR A 103 -28.08 -17.04 -6.89
C THR A 103 -27.67 -17.93 -5.72
N GLN A 104 -26.72 -18.85 -5.93
CA GLN A 104 -26.30 -19.82 -4.90
C GLN A 104 -25.03 -19.36 -4.19
N THR A 105 -25.04 -19.40 -2.86
CA THR A 105 -23.85 -19.15 -2.03
C THR A 105 -22.91 -20.35 -2.12
N VAL A 106 -21.69 -20.12 -2.61
CA VAL A 106 -20.63 -21.13 -2.78
C VAL A 106 -19.51 -20.99 -1.77
N ALA A 107 -19.44 -19.86 -1.06
CA ALA A 107 -18.63 -19.71 0.15
C ALA A 107 -19.27 -18.67 1.05
N GLN A 108 -19.22 -18.89 2.37
CA GLN A 108 -19.75 -17.96 3.36
C GLN A 108 -18.75 -17.82 4.51
N GLY A 109 -18.49 -16.57 4.90
CA GLY A 109 -17.69 -16.22 6.06
C GLY A 109 -18.54 -15.46 7.07
N HIS A 110 -18.39 -15.79 8.35
CA HIS A 110 -19.01 -15.06 9.45
C HIS A 110 -17.92 -14.33 10.22
N PHE A 111 -18.07 -13.02 10.36
CA PHE A 111 -17.09 -12.18 11.02
C PHE A 111 -17.76 -11.38 12.13
N ARG A 112 -17.04 -11.21 13.23
CA ARG A 112 -17.35 -10.19 14.22
C ARG A 112 -16.36 -9.06 14.06
N TYR A 113 -16.79 -7.83 14.29
CA TYR A 113 -15.87 -6.70 14.32
C TYR A 113 -15.91 -5.98 15.67
N LYS A 114 -14.79 -5.34 16.01
CA LYS A 114 -14.65 -4.44 17.15
C LYS A 114 -14.68 -3.03 16.59
N ASP A 115 -15.77 -2.28 16.85
CA ASP A 115 -15.89 -0.90 16.38
C ASP A 115 -15.08 0.06 17.25
N ARG A 116 -14.64 1.15 16.61
CA ARG A 116 -14.41 2.41 17.31
C ARG A 116 -15.68 3.25 17.10
N LEU A 117 -16.52 3.35 18.13
CA LEU A 117 -17.69 4.22 18.06
C LEU A 117 -17.29 5.70 18.03
N GLU A 118 -16.16 6.03 18.65
CA GLU A 118 -15.65 7.39 18.76
C GLU A 118 -15.00 7.82 17.45
N THR A 119 -15.52 8.89 16.87
CA THR A 119 -14.81 9.64 15.83
C THR A 119 -13.74 10.52 16.46
N THR A 120 -12.73 10.91 15.68
CA THR A 120 -11.71 11.86 16.10
C THR A 120 -11.77 13.13 15.26
N THR A 121 -11.66 14.28 15.93
CA THR A 121 -11.51 15.59 15.28
C THR A 121 -10.04 15.96 15.07
N GLN A 122 -9.11 15.13 15.55
CA GLN A 122 -7.68 15.36 15.34
C GLN A 122 -7.32 15.20 13.86
N PRO A 123 -6.31 15.94 13.36
CA PRO A 123 -5.89 15.80 11.97
C PRO A 123 -5.54 14.34 11.62
N LEU A 124 -6.02 13.86 10.46
CA LEU A 124 -5.63 12.55 9.95
C LEU A 124 -4.16 12.60 9.55
N LYS A 125 -3.37 11.65 10.07
CA LYS A 125 -1.95 11.54 9.77
C LYS A 125 -1.76 10.72 8.51
N ILE A 126 -1.42 11.35 7.38
CA ILE A 126 -1.15 10.67 6.12
C ILE A 126 0.35 10.41 6.00
N VAL A 127 0.74 9.15 5.91
CA VAL A 127 2.12 8.74 5.70
C VAL A 127 2.30 8.30 4.25
N LEU A 128 2.98 9.14 3.46
CA LEU A 128 3.38 8.81 2.10
C LEU A 128 4.50 7.77 2.18
N HIS A 129 4.18 6.52 1.86
CA HIS A 129 5.17 5.43 1.85
C HIS A 129 5.99 5.51 0.57
N MET A 130 7.22 6.00 0.68
CA MET A 130 8.21 5.91 -0.40
C MET A 130 8.83 4.49 -0.42
N PRO A 131 8.86 3.79 -1.55
CA PRO A 131 9.54 2.51 -1.65
C PRO A 131 11.00 2.62 -1.19
N LYS A 132 11.52 1.58 -0.52
CA LYS A 132 12.96 1.46 -0.17
C LYS A 132 13.57 2.59 0.69
N THR A 133 12.73 3.36 1.39
CA THR A 133 13.18 4.38 2.36
C THR A 133 13.00 3.96 3.82
N GLY A 134 12.68 2.68 4.08
CA GLY A 134 12.37 2.19 5.43
C GLY A 134 10.90 2.35 5.84
N GLY A 135 10.02 2.70 4.89
CA GLY A 135 8.58 2.80 5.13
C GLY A 135 7.98 1.52 5.71
N THR A 136 8.40 0.33 5.26
CA THR A 136 7.89 -0.95 5.80
C THR A 136 8.13 -1.07 7.31
N SER A 137 9.31 -0.68 7.79
CA SER A 137 9.61 -0.68 9.23
C SER A 137 8.67 0.25 10.00
N LEU A 138 8.36 1.42 9.45
CA LEU A 138 7.43 2.37 10.08
C LEU A 138 6.00 1.80 10.11
N ARG A 139 5.56 1.19 9.01
CA ARG A 139 4.26 0.50 8.97
C ARG A 139 4.17 -0.57 10.05
N LEU A 140 5.14 -1.47 10.11
CA LEU A 140 5.13 -2.57 11.08
C LEU A 140 5.12 -2.03 12.52
N ALA A 141 5.88 -0.98 12.80
CA ALA A 141 5.87 -0.34 14.11
C ALA A 141 4.50 0.29 14.45
N LEU A 142 3.79 0.87 13.48
CA LEU A 142 2.43 1.37 13.69
C LEU A 142 1.43 0.22 13.88
N GLU A 143 1.55 -0.86 13.11
CA GLU A 143 0.71 -2.06 13.19
C GLU A 143 0.88 -2.81 14.52
N GLU A 144 2.06 -2.77 15.14
CA GLU A 144 2.28 -3.27 16.51
C GLU A 144 1.34 -2.58 17.53
N HIS A 145 0.91 -1.34 17.25
CA HIS A 145 0.01 -0.56 18.09
C HIS A 145 -1.42 -0.47 17.53
N ARG A 146 -1.85 -1.42 16.70
CA ARG A 146 -3.21 -1.48 16.13
C ARG A 146 -4.37 -1.57 17.13
N GLN A 147 -4.08 -1.77 18.42
CA GLN A 147 -5.09 -1.67 19.50
C GLN A 147 -5.33 -0.21 19.94
N ASN A 148 -4.37 0.68 19.64
CA ASN A 148 -4.39 2.10 20.01
C ASN A 148 -4.53 3.02 18.78
N LEU A 149 -4.16 2.54 17.58
CA LEU A 149 -4.23 3.29 16.32
C LEU A 149 -5.09 2.57 15.29
N PHE A 150 -5.93 3.36 14.62
CA PHE A 150 -6.64 2.94 13.43
C PHE A 150 -5.90 3.45 12.18
N LEU A 151 -5.19 2.54 11.51
CA LEU A 151 -4.50 2.67 10.22
C LEU A 151 -5.41 2.35 9.00
N LEU A 152 -5.55 3.28 8.06
CA LEU A 152 -6.12 3.05 6.75
C LEU A 152 -5.00 2.74 5.74
N PRO A 153 -4.87 1.49 5.24
CA PRO A 153 -3.91 1.19 4.18
C PRO A 153 -4.36 1.82 2.85
N LEU A 154 -3.43 2.43 2.12
CA LEU A 154 -3.65 3.11 0.83
C LEU A 154 -2.63 2.63 -0.22
N TYR A 155 -2.70 1.36 -0.60
CA TYR A 155 -1.77 0.77 -1.58
C TYR A 155 -2.28 0.79 -3.02
N HIS A 156 -3.50 1.26 -3.24
CA HIS A 156 -4.15 1.27 -4.56
C HIS A 156 -3.95 2.64 -5.22
N ARG A 157 -3.53 2.66 -6.49
CA ARG A 157 -3.03 3.86 -7.18
C ARG A 157 -4.10 4.88 -7.55
N ASP A 158 -5.38 4.52 -7.52
CA ASP A 158 -6.50 5.31 -8.04
C ASP A 158 -7.36 5.99 -6.96
N PHE A 159 -6.96 5.90 -5.69
CA PHE A 159 -7.69 6.45 -4.54
C PHE A 159 -9.13 5.93 -4.39
N SER A 160 -9.53 4.89 -5.15
CA SER A 160 -10.86 4.28 -5.12
C SER A 160 -11.30 3.91 -3.71
N GLN A 161 -10.35 3.39 -2.93
CA GLN A 161 -10.56 3.04 -1.54
C GLN A 161 -11.12 4.20 -0.73
N ILE A 162 -10.61 5.44 -0.87
CA ILE A 162 -11.11 6.59 -0.09
C ILE A 162 -12.50 7.02 -0.58
N LYS A 163 -12.73 7.02 -1.91
CA LYS A 163 -14.02 7.43 -2.50
C LYS A 163 -15.20 6.61 -2.01
N ASN A 164 -14.94 5.34 -1.71
CA ASN A 164 -15.97 4.40 -1.27
C ASN A 164 -16.19 4.41 0.25
N LEU A 165 -15.43 5.21 1.02
CA LEU A 165 -15.61 5.32 2.47
C LEU A 165 -16.57 6.45 2.82
N SER A 166 -17.46 6.18 3.76
CA SER A 166 -18.27 7.24 4.36
C SER A 166 -17.39 8.22 5.13
N SER A 167 -17.79 9.50 5.22
CA SER A 167 -17.12 10.49 6.07
C SER A 167 -17.00 10.02 7.52
N LEU A 168 -18.04 9.36 8.03
CA LEU A 168 -18.08 8.79 9.37
C LEU A 168 -17.03 7.67 9.57
N SER A 169 -16.77 6.86 8.53
CA SER A 169 -15.72 5.83 8.58
C SER A 169 -14.33 6.47 8.49
N MET A 170 -14.16 7.47 7.62
CA MET A 170 -12.92 8.25 7.52
C MET A 170 -12.54 8.93 8.85
N ASP A 171 -13.51 9.43 9.59
CA ASP A 171 -13.31 10.10 10.87
C ASP A 171 -12.91 9.17 12.02
N ARG A 172 -12.88 7.84 11.81
CA ARG A 172 -12.42 6.87 12.81
C ARG A 172 -10.93 6.53 12.71
N PHE A 173 -10.31 6.81 11.56
CA PHE A 173 -8.89 6.52 11.34
C PHE A 173 -7.99 7.58 11.98
N ASP A 174 -6.88 7.14 12.55
CA ASP A 174 -5.84 8.01 13.10
C ASP A 174 -4.74 8.25 12.07
N VAL A 175 -4.46 7.24 11.24
CA VAL A 175 -3.37 7.25 10.27
C VAL A 175 -3.87 6.68 8.94
N ALA A 176 -3.48 7.28 7.82
CA ALA A 176 -3.58 6.66 6.51
C ALA A 176 -2.18 6.44 5.95
N TYR A 177 -1.91 5.29 5.34
CA TYR A 177 -0.55 4.90 4.99
C TYR A 177 -0.50 4.12 3.67
N GLY A 178 0.38 4.50 2.74
CA GLY A 178 0.65 3.67 1.57
C GLY A 178 1.29 4.42 0.40
N HIS A 179 1.32 3.78 -0.77
CA HIS A 179 1.95 4.31 -1.99
C HIS A 179 1.03 5.29 -2.73
N VAL A 180 0.72 6.39 -2.05
CA VAL A 180 -0.09 7.49 -2.56
C VAL A 180 0.77 8.73 -2.81
N ARG A 181 0.26 9.63 -3.65
CA ARG A 181 0.86 10.95 -3.89
C ARG A 181 0.16 11.99 -3.01
N TYR A 182 0.79 13.14 -2.87
CA TYR A 182 0.15 14.31 -2.30
C TYR A 182 -1.13 14.67 -3.07
N GLY A 183 -2.15 15.16 -2.36
CA GLY A 183 -3.44 15.54 -2.94
C GLY A 183 -4.62 14.71 -2.43
N ILE A 184 -4.39 13.53 -1.85
CA ILE A 184 -5.50 12.66 -1.38
C ILE A 184 -6.42 13.31 -0.35
N HIS A 185 -5.89 14.30 0.37
CA HIS A 185 -6.64 15.06 1.36
C HIS A 185 -7.80 15.87 0.78
N ASP A 186 -7.84 16.13 -0.53
CA ASP A 186 -8.93 16.85 -1.18
C ASP A 186 -10.25 16.06 -1.09
N GLN A 187 -10.17 14.75 -0.83
CA GLN A 187 -11.31 13.85 -0.63
C GLN A 187 -11.64 13.63 0.85
N ILE A 188 -10.95 14.31 1.77
CA ILE A 188 -11.05 14.09 3.21
C ILE A 188 -11.55 15.37 3.86
N ALA A 189 -12.73 15.29 4.50
CA ALA A 189 -13.40 16.48 5.04
C ALA A 189 -12.71 17.07 6.28
N ARG A 190 -12.01 16.25 7.06
CA ARG A 190 -11.31 16.69 8.28
C ARG A 190 -9.88 17.14 7.98
N PRO A 191 -9.27 17.98 8.84
CA PRO A 191 -7.88 18.37 8.69
C PRO A 191 -6.95 17.16 8.54
N VAL A 192 -5.86 17.34 7.80
CA VAL A 192 -4.84 16.32 7.61
C VAL A 192 -3.45 16.87 7.92
N THR A 193 -2.50 15.99 8.14
CA THR A 193 -1.08 16.32 8.05
C THR A 193 -0.34 15.21 7.33
N TYR A 194 0.63 15.58 6.50
CA TYR A 194 1.46 14.63 5.79
C TYR A 194 2.75 14.32 6.55
N MET A 195 3.24 13.11 6.35
CA MET A 195 4.54 12.66 6.79
C MET A 195 5.13 11.73 5.74
N THR A 196 6.45 11.61 5.72
CA THR A 196 7.12 10.62 4.89
C THR A 196 8.49 10.27 5.46
N VAL A 197 9.15 9.28 4.89
CA VAL A 197 10.57 8.98 5.11
C VAL A 197 11.25 9.00 3.76
N LEU A 198 12.28 9.83 3.64
CA LEU A 198 13.13 9.90 2.45
C LEU A 198 14.47 9.21 2.69
N ARG A 199 15.16 8.92 1.61
CA ARG A 199 16.52 8.39 1.59
C ARG A 199 17.31 9.17 0.55
N ASN A 200 18.65 9.23 0.67
CA ASN A 200 19.51 9.77 -0.37
C ASN A 200 19.05 9.25 -1.75
N PRO A 201 18.71 10.14 -2.70
CA PRO A 201 18.16 9.75 -3.99
C PRO A 201 19.01 8.73 -4.75
N TYR A 202 20.35 8.78 -4.67
CA TYR A 202 21.21 7.76 -5.28
C TYR A 202 21.02 6.40 -4.61
N ASP A 203 21.10 6.36 -3.28
CA ASP A 203 20.93 5.12 -2.51
C ASP A 203 19.53 4.54 -2.66
N PHE A 204 18.52 5.38 -2.86
CA PHE A 204 17.15 4.97 -3.16
C PHE A 204 17.08 4.25 -4.52
N VAL A 205 17.57 4.86 -5.60
CA VAL A 205 17.55 4.27 -6.94
C VAL A 205 18.33 2.95 -6.97
N ILE A 206 19.52 2.93 -6.37
CA ILE A 206 20.34 1.71 -6.28
C ILE A 206 19.62 0.61 -5.49
N SER A 207 19.06 0.95 -4.31
CA SER A 207 18.35 -0.01 -3.48
C SER A 207 17.08 -0.54 -4.15
N LEU A 208 16.38 0.30 -4.90
CA LEU A 208 15.20 -0.07 -5.67
C LEU A 208 15.56 -1.02 -6.80
N TYR A 209 16.58 -0.71 -7.59
CA TYR A 209 17.05 -1.57 -8.68
C TYR A 209 17.33 -2.99 -8.17
N PHE A 210 18.16 -3.12 -7.14
CA PHE A 210 18.50 -4.45 -6.62
C PHE A 210 17.29 -5.16 -5.98
N PHE A 211 16.42 -4.43 -5.30
CA PHE A 211 15.21 -5.03 -4.74
C PHE A 211 14.26 -5.53 -5.83
N ALA A 212 14.04 -4.73 -6.87
CA ALA A 212 13.17 -5.10 -7.98
C ALA A 212 13.75 -6.30 -8.76
N LYS A 213 15.06 -6.30 -9.06
CA LYS A 213 15.74 -7.38 -9.78
C LYS A 213 15.79 -8.69 -8.99
N TYR A 214 16.22 -8.65 -7.73
CA TYR A 214 16.57 -9.87 -6.98
C TYR A 214 15.51 -10.35 -5.99
N VAL A 215 14.69 -9.43 -5.45
CA VAL A 215 13.65 -9.80 -4.48
C VAL A 215 12.29 -9.91 -5.16
N GLN A 216 11.88 -8.89 -5.93
CA GLN A 216 10.60 -8.92 -6.64
C GLN A 216 10.66 -9.75 -7.93
N ARG A 217 11.87 -9.97 -8.47
CA ARG A 217 12.08 -10.63 -9.77
C ARG A 217 11.28 -9.96 -10.88
N ASP A 218 11.23 -8.63 -10.86
CA ASP A 218 10.57 -7.81 -11.87
C ASP A 218 11.16 -8.11 -13.25
N HIS A 219 10.30 -8.47 -14.21
CA HIS A 219 10.73 -8.96 -15.52
C HIS A 219 11.61 -7.93 -16.26
N ASN A 220 11.24 -6.66 -16.24
CA ASN A 220 11.99 -5.63 -16.95
C ASN A 220 13.36 -5.38 -16.30
N MET A 221 13.43 -5.47 -14.97
CA MET A 221 14.70 -5.36 -14.24
C MET A 221 15.61 -6.58 -14.41
N LEU A 222 15.03 -7.77 -14.63
CA LEU A 222 15.79 -8.98 -14.93
C LEU A 222 16.37 -8.98 -16.34
N VAL A 223 15.67 -8.37 -17.29
CA VAL A 223 16.13 -8.22 -18.68
C VAL A 223 17.23 -7.16 -18.78
N ALA A 224 17.19 -6.13 -17.94
CA ALA A 224 18.23 -5.11 -17.90
C ALA A 224 19.59 -5.72 -17.51
N GLU A 225 20.63 -5.37 -18.26
CA GLU A 225 21.97 -5.94 -18.07
C GLU A 225 22.55 -5.55 -16.71
N ASN A 226 22.44 -4.27 -16.36
CA ASN A 226 22.92 -3.68 -15.13
C ASN A 226 22.07 -2.44 -14.79
N ILE A 227 22.40 -1.75 -13.68
CA ILE A 227 21.65 -0.56 -13.26
C ILE A 227 21.70 0.59 -14.27
N VAL A 228 22.80 0.78 -15.01
CA VAL A 228 22.93 1.85 -16.02
C VAL A 228 21.95 1.62 -17.16
N ASP A 229 21.89 0.38 -17.66
CA ASP A 229 20.88 0.00 -18.64
C ASP A 229 19.47 0.20 -18.06
N ALA A 230 19.21 -0.31 -16.85
CA ALA A 230 17.90 -0.25 -16.22
C ALA A 230 17.35 1.19 -16.08
N VAL A 231 18.15 2.14 -15.60
CA VAL A 231 17.69 3.55 -15.44
C VAL A 231 17.42 4.25 -16.77
N ASN A 232 18.05 3.78 -17.85
CA ASN A 232 17.89 4.36 -19.19
C ASN A 232 16.77 3.71 -20.00
N THR A 233 16.48 2.42 -19.78
CA THR A 233 15.55 1.64 -20.63
C THR A 233 14.26 1.23 -19.93
N VAL A 234 14.25 1.07 -18.60
CA VAL A 234 13.09 0.61 -17.85
C VAL A 234 12.20 1.78 -17.45
N LYS A 235 10.99 1.86 -18.02
CA LYS A 235 10.01 2.90 -17.71
C LYS A 235 9.39 2.69 -16.33
N ARG A 236 9.87 3.44 -15.33
CA ARG A 236 9.33 3.46 -13.96
C ARG A 236 9.29 4.88 -13.42
N LEU A 237 8.22 5.21 -12.70
CA LEU A 237 8.08 6.52 -12.05
C LEU A 237 9.16 6.73 -11.00
N GLU A 238 9.62 5.64 -10.37
CA GLU A 238 10.68 5.68 -9.38
C GLU A 238 12.04 6.09 -9.96
N PHE A 239 12.20 6.06 -11.29
CA PHE A 239 13.38 6.54 -12.02
C PHE A 239 13.13 7.90 -12.70
N ASP A 240 12.16 8.69 -12.22
CA ASP A 240 11.90 10.03 -12.74
C ASP A 240 11.42 10.97 -11.62
N ASN A 241 12.40 11.59 -10.96
CA ASN A 241 12.23 12.57 -9.87
C ASN A 241 11.09 12.20 -8.91
N PHE A 242 11.13 10.95 -8.44
CA PHE A 242 10.03 10.29 -7.74
C PHE A 242 9.58 11.03 -6.49
N TYR A 243 10.51 11.57 -5.69
CA TYR A 243 10.15 12.30 -4.48
C TYR A 243 9.42 13.59 -4.83
N THR A 244 9.96 14.34 -5.80
CA THR A 244 9.38 15.58 -6.30
C THR A 244 7.99 15.33 -6.86
N ARG A 245 7.85 14.36 -7.76
CA ARG A 245 6.57 13.89 -8.31
C ARG A 245 5.56 13.57 -7.23
N THR A 246 5.96 12.75 -6.25
CA THR A 246 5.05 12.23 -5.23
C THR A 246 4.59 13.33 -4.26
N ILE A 247 5.50 14.22 -3.86
CA ILE A 247 5.22 15.29 -2.90
C ILE A 247 4.52 16.50 -3.56
N ALA A 248 4.77 16.74 -4.85
CA ALA A 248 4.03 17.74 -5.63
C ALA A 248 2.63 17.26 -6.03
N GLY A 249 2.39 15.94 -6.10
CA GLY A 249 1.11 15.37 -6.53
C GLY A 249 0.99 15.18 -8.05
N VAL A 250 2.10 15.18 -8.77
CA VAL A 250 2.15 15.10 -10.25
C VAL A 250 1.61 13.75 -10.74
N SER A 251 0.79 13.77 -11.79
CA SER A 251 0.22 12.55 -12.36
C SER A 251 1.31 11.65 -12.97
N PRO A 252 1.14 10.32 -13.01
CA PRO A 252 2.12 9.39 -13.58
C PRO A 252 2.52 9.69 -15.04
N GLU A 253 1.60 10.25 -15.81
CA GLU A 253 1.76 10.48 -17.25
C GLU A 253 2.48 11.80 -17.55
N ALA A 254 2.51 12.72 -16.60
CA ALA A 254 3.13 14.04 -16.77
C ALA A 254 4.64 13.98 -16.45
N PRO A 255 5.48 14.72 -17.19
CA PRO A 255 6.89 14.90 -16.81
C PRO A 255 7.00 15.73 -15.52
N VAL A 256 8.07 15.53 -14.74
CA VAL A 256 8.38 16.38 -13.58
C VAL A 256 9.19 17.59 -14.03
N THR A 257 8.82 18.77 -13.54
CA THR A 257 9.43 20.06 -13.89
C THR A 257 9.98 20.77 -12.66
N GLU A 258 10.75 21.85 -12.88
CA GLU A 258 11.25 22.70 -11.80
C GLU A 258 10.11 23.40 -11.03
N GLU A 259 8.97 23.67 -11.68
CA GLU A 259 7.77 24.21 -11.03
C GLU A 259 7.18 23.19 -10.04
N ASP A 260 7.21 21.91 -10.40
CA ASP A 260 6.79 20.84 -9.50
C ASP A 260 7.73 20.71 -8.29
N LEU A 261 9.03 20.99 -8.45
CA LEU A 261 9.96 21.07 -7.32
C LEU A 261 9.59 22.19 -6.35
N GLN A 262 9.24 23.38 -6.86
CA GLN A 262 8.76 24.47 -6.00
C GLN A 262 7.45 24.08 -5.31
N THR A 263 6.52 23.48 -6.04
CA THR A 263 5.26 22.95 -5.49
C THR A 263 5.51 21.92 -4.39
N ALA A 264 6.45 20.99 -4.58
CA ALA A 264 6.81 20.00 -3.57
C ALA A 264 7.37 20.66 -2.29
N ILE A 265 8.24 21.67 -2.43
CA ILE A 265 8.79 22.43 -1.30
C ILE A 265 7.67 23.16 -0.55
N GLU A 266 6.77 23.82 -1.27
CA GLU A 266 5.62 24.49 -0.66
C GLU A 266 4.69 23.52 0.07
N ASN A 267 4.42 22.35 -0.52
CA ASN A 267 3.60 21.32 0.11
C ASN A 267 4.24 20.81 1.41
N ILE A 268 5.57 20.62 1.42
CA ILE A 268 6.33 20.30 2.63
C ILE A 268 6.11 21.36 3.70
N ASP A 269 6.27 22.63 3.36
CA ASP A 269 6.15 23.73 4.32
C ASP A 269 4.74 23.90 4.89
N LYS A 270 3.73 23.70 4.05
CA LYS A 270 2.33 23.91 4.42
C LYS A 270 1.76 22.73 5.20
N HIS A 271 2.04 21.50 4.78
CA HIS A 271 1.25 20.34 5.23
C HIS A 271 2.06 19.20 5.86
N PHE A 272 3.39 19.15 5.68
CA PHE A 272 4.19 18.07 6.27
C PHE A 272 4.58 18.40 7.71
N SER A 273 4.04 17.64 8.66
CA SER A 273 4.44 17.75 10.07
C SER A 273 5.82 17.16 10.34
N PHE A 274 6.24 16.17 9.55
CA PHE A 274 7.56 15.57 9.70
C PHE A 274 8.04 14.82 8.44
N ILE A 275 9.34 14.90 8.17
CA ILE A 275 10.01 14.11 7.12
C ILE A 275 11.17 13.37 7.79
N GLY A 276 11.07 12.05 7.91
CA GLY A 276 12.16 11.20 8.39
C GLY A 276 13.23 10.98 7.33
N LEU A 277 14.41 10.56 7.78
CA LEU A 277 15.54 10.16 6.93
C LEU A 277 15.92 8.71 7.22
N ALA A 278 16.00 7.88 6.19
CA ALA A 278 16.36 6.47 6.31
C ALA A 278 17.73 6.27 6.97
N GLU A 279 18.68 7.15 6.66
CA GLU A 279 20.06 7.19 7.19
C GLU A 279 20.11 7.62 8.66
N ARG A 280 19.01 8.16 9.19
CA ARG A 280 18.82 8.57 10.59
C ARG A 280 17.58 7.89 11.17
N SER A 281 17.43 6.58 10.91
CA SER A 281 16.26 5.80 11.29
C SER A 281 15.93 5.89 12.79
N ARG A 282 16.94 5.79 13.66
CA ARG A 282 16.75 5.91 15.12
C ARG A 282 16.13 7.25 15.52
N GLN A 283 16.70 8.36 15.05
CA GLN A 283 16.17 9.71 15.31
C GLN A 283 14.78 9.89 14.68
N SER A 284 14.58 9.41 13.45
CA SER A 284 13.29 9.46 12.77
C SER A 284 12.21 8.74 13.57
N PHE A 285 12.49 7.54 14.09
CA PHE A 285 11.55 6.77 14.91
C PHE A 285 11.31 7.38 16.29
N GLN A 286 12.31 8.05 16.88
CA GLN A 286 12.10 8.84 18.10
C GLN A 286 11.09 9.96 17.85
N MET A 287 11.22 10.68 16.74
CA MET A 287 10.27 11.73 16.39
C MET A 287 8.88 11.18 16.06
N PHE A 288 8.78 10.12 15.25
CA PHE A 288 7.50 9.45 15.02
C PHE A 288 6.87 8.99 16.35
N SER A 289 7.66 8.46 17.28
CA SER A 289 7.14 8.08 18.60
C SER A 289 6.52 9.25 19.36
N LYS A 290 7.14 10.44 19.31
CA LYS A 290 6.58 11.67 19.88
C LYS A 290 5.28 12.08 19.16
N ILE A 291 5.27 12.09 17.83
CA ILE A 291 4.12 12.50 17.01
C ILE A 291 2.91 11.59 17.20
N PHE A 292 3.13 10.28 17.29
CA PHE A 292 2.07 9.29 17.49
C PHE A 292 1.76 9.04 18.98
N GLY A 293 2.56 9.55 19.91
CA GLY A 293 2.40 9.32 21.35
C GLY A 293 2.59 7.86 21.75
N LEU A 294 3.37 7.10 20.98
CA LEU A 294 3.53 5.65 21.11
C LEU A 294 5.00 5.25 21.00
N PRO A 295 5.46 4.22 21.72
CA PRO A 295 6.85 3.76 21.64
C PRO A 295 7.07 2.94 20.37
N LEU A 296 7.36 3.61 19.26
CA LEU A 296 7.61 2.96 17.97
C LEU A 296 9.04 2.41 17.92
N ARG A 297 9.18 1.12 17.63
CA ARG A 297 10.48 0.44 17.56
C ARG A 297 10.93 0.32 16.11
N TYR A 298 12.13 0.79 15.82
CA TYR A 298 12.76 0.54 14.53
C TYR A 298 13.24 -0.91 14.45
N ARG A 299 12.91 -1.58 13.35
CA ARG A 299 13.49 -2.87 12.93
C ARG A 299 14.00 -2.72 11.51
N GLU A 300 15.20 -3.25 11.26
CA GLU A 300 15.72 -3.33 9.88
C GLU A 300 14.94 -4.41 9.13
N GLU A 301 14.29 -4.02 8.03
CA GLU A 301 13.44 -4.89 7.23
C GLU A 301 13.73 -4.67 5.76
N ASN A 302 13.57 -5.73 4.95
CA ASN A 302 13.81 -5.69 3.50
C ASN A 302 15.21 -5.20 3.09
N VAL A 303 16.22 -5.60 3.87
CA VAL A 303 17.63 -5.36 3.54
C VAL A 303 17.95 -6.18 2.29
N THR A 304 18.34 -5.48 1.22
CA THR A 304 18.84 -6.13 0.01
C THR A 304 20.14 -6.87 0.35
N PRO A 305 20.29 -8.16 -0.01
CA PRO A 305 21.53 -8.89 0.24
C PRO A 305 22.76 -8.19 -0.34
N ASP A 306 23.94 -8.50 0.18
CA ASP A 306 25.19 -8.13 -0.48
C ASP A 306 25.33 -8.93 -1.78
N LEU A 307 25.58 -8.22 -2.87
CA LEU A 307 25.53 -8.76 -4.23
C LEU A 307 26.85 -8.46 -4.94
N ILE A 308 27.41 -9.48 -5.60
CA ILE A 308 28.62 -9.34 -6.42
C ILE A 308 28.45 -8.23 -7.48
N GLU A 309 27.26 -8.11 -8.08
CA GLU A 309 26.97 -7.04 -9.05
C GLU A 309 27.15 -5.64 -8.44
N ARG A 310 26.81 -5.47 -7.15
CA ARG A 310 27.01 -4.19 -6.44
C ARG A 310 28.48 -3.90 -6.17
N GLU A 311 29.27 -4.92 -5.86
CA GLU A 311 30.71 -4.78 -5.58
C GLU A 311 31.52 -4.44 -6.83
N LEU A 312 31.11 -4.97 -7.99
CA LEU A 312 31.79 -4.77 -9.28
C LEU A 312 31.36 -3.49 -10.02
N MET A 313 30.44 -2.72 -9.45
CA MET A 313 29.84 -1.54 -10.06
C MET A 313 30.84 -0.36 -10.16
N ASP A 314 30.94 0.28 -11.32
CA ASP A 314 31.58 1.60 -11.42
C ASP A 314 30.63 2.69 -10.93
N PHE A 315 30.73 3.03 -9.64
CA PHE A 315 29.91 4.06 -9.02
C PHE A 315 30.00 5.44 -9.69
N ARG A 316 31.06 5.76 -10.44
CA ARG A 316 31.13 7.04 -11.15
C ARG A 316 30.16 7.06 -12.33
N GLU A 317 30.19 6.02 -13.15
CA GLU A 317 29.27 5.88 -14.28
C GLU A 317 27.82 5.76 -13.79
N VAL A 318 27.58 4.89 -12.81
CA VAL A 318 26.24 4.70 -12.25
C VAL A 318 25.67 5.99 -11.68
N ASN A 319 26.44 6.72 -10.87
CA ASN A 319 25.96 8.00 -10.33
C ASN A 319 25.78 9.05 -11.44
N HIS A 320 26.59 9.04 -12.49
CA HIS A 320 26.40 9.96 -13.62
C HIS A 320 25.05 9.73 -14.30
N GLU A 321 24.71 8.46 -14.56
CA GLU A 321 23.45 8.08 -15.22
C GLU A 321 22.24 8.30 -14.32
N ILE A 322 22.30 7.84 -13.06
CA ILE A 322 21.22 8.06 -12.08
C ILE A 322 20.92 9.56 -11.94
N ARG A 323 21.95 10.42 -11.87
CA ARG A 323 21.77 11.86 -11.66
C ARG A 323 20.83 12.51 -12.69
N LYS A 324 20.80 12.01 -13.92
CA LYS A 324 19.93 12.55 -15.00
C LYS A 324 18.44 12.39 -14.65
N CYS A 325 18.11 11.35 -13.90
CA CYS A 325 16.75 10.97 -13.52
C CYS A 325 16.28 11.56 -12.18
N ILE A 326 17.19 12.01 -11.32
CA ILE A 326 16.90 12.44 -9.93
C ILE A 326 17.39 13.85 -9.62
N ASN A 327 17.67 14.67 -10.64
CA ASN A 327 18.26 15.99 -10.46
C ASN A 327 17.44 16.91 -9.54
N LEU A 328 16.10 16.88 -9.64
CA LEU A 328 15.20 17.65 -8.78
C LEU A 328 15.08 17.03 -7.39
N ASP A 329 15.04 15.70 -7.32
CA ASP A 329 15.02 14.96 -6.05
C ASP A 329 16.26 15.25 -5.20
N LEU A 330 17.42 15.51 -5.81
CA LEU A 330 18.63 15.93 -5.07
C LEU A 330 18.45 17.29 -4.39
N ILE A 331 17.75 18.22 -5.04
CA ILE A 331 17.47 19.55 -4.49
C ILE A 331 16.43 19.43 -3.36
N LEU A 332 15.34 18.70 -3.61
CA LEU A 332 14.30 18.43 -2.63
C LEU A 332 14.84 17.69 -1.40
N TYR A 333 15.70 16.68 -1.61
CA TYR A 333 16.29 15.92 -0.51
C TYR A 333 17.19 16.79 0.36
N LYS A 334 17.98 17.69 -0.24
CA LYS A 334 18.77 18.69 0.51
C LYS A 334 17.86 19.60 1.35
N TYR A 335 16.69 19.97 0.82
CA TYR A 335 15.69 20.72 1.58
C TYR A 335 15.13 19.90 2.76
N ALA A 336 14.74 18.65 2.50
CA ALA A 336 14.24 17.73 3.51
C ALA A 336 15.23 17.49 4.65
N ILE A 337 16.54 17.36 4.36
CA ILE A 337 17.58 17.25 5.40
C ILE A 337 17.56 18.48 6.32
N LYS A 338 17.45 19.69 5.77
CA LYS A 338 17.39 20.91 6.59
C LYS A 338 16.14 20.91 7.48
N LYS A 339 14.99 20.51 6.92
CA LYS A 339 13.72 20.41 7.67
C LYS A 339 13.78 19.38 8.78
N PHE A 340 14.36 18.21 8.53
CA PHE A 340 14.54 17.17 9.53
C PHE A 340 15.25 17.70 10.79
N TRP A 341 16.34 18.45 10.62
CA TRP A 341 17.07 19.01 11.77
C TRP A 341 16.39 20.21 12.43
N GLN A 342 15.56 20.96 11.70
CA GLN A 342 14.75 22.03 12.30
C GLN A 342 13.61 21.47 13.15
N MET A 343 13.00 20.37 12.71
CA MET A 343 11.90 19.71 13.40
C MET A 343 12.34 18.91 14.63
N ASP A 344 13.60 18.46 14.70
CA ASP A 344 14.15 17.77 15.88
C ASP A 344 14.45 18.72 17.06
N LEU A 345 14.56 20.03 16.78
CA LEU A 345 14.86 21.07 17.77
C LEU A 345 13.61 21.77 18.34
N ALA A 346 12.43 21.51 17.78
CA ALA A 346 11.13 21.99 18.27
C ALA A 346 10.49 20.93 19.18
#